data_AF-A0AAV5FRY3-F1
#
_entry.id   AF-A0AAV5FRY3-F1
#
_cell.length_a   1.000
_cell.length_b   1.000
_cell.length_c   1.000
_cell.angle_alpha   90.00
_cell.angle_beta   90.00
_cell.angle_gamma   90.00
#
_symmetry.space_group_name_H-M   'P 1'
#
loop_
_entity.id
_entity.type
_entity.pdbx_description
1 polymer ?
#
loop_
_entity_poly.entity_id
_entity_poly.type
_entity_poly.pdbx_seq_one_letter_code
_entity_poly.pdbx_strand_id
1 'polypeptide(L)'
;MPPRSPARELVVFLEGFKIFNDKSLAINVETGLSEQFTDFIVEHHLSGQKIAVGKLEYKKIIEEKLVNEDMIIIAATLYECDYSVNRFAEYLHRGDKHLQSVSGISSEDWDLQRLAAALKLICYPEEKIETGVSNEMLSEEMAKTLVADAHKYEDLLHKGTCLDIYREILWVRAAKSRALTLLESSIKKAKGACAIHNG
;
A
#
# COMPACT_ATOMS: atom_id res chain seq x y z
N MET A 1 -3.03 -4.18 -61.11
CA MET A 1 -2.34 -4.18 -59.80
C MET A 1 -3.18 -5.02 -58.85
N PRO A 2 -2.69 -6.14 -58.30
CA PRO A 2 -3.50 -6.91 -57.36
C PRO A 2 -3.60 -6.12 -56.04
N PRO A 3 -4.72 -6.22 -55.31
CA PRO A 3 -4.83 -5.58 -54.00
C PRO A 3 -3.82 -6.20 -53.04
N ARG A 4 -3.07 -5.34 -52.34
CA ARG A 4 -2.18 -5.74 -51.25
C ARG A 4 -3.03 -6.44 -50.19
N SER A 5 -2.70 -7.70 -49.91
CA SER A 5 -3.21 -8.44 -48.75
C SER A 5 -3.01 -7.60 -47.48
N PRO A 6 -4.01 -7.47 -46.59
CA PRO A 6 -3.82 -6.77 -45.33
C PRO A 6 -2.82 -7.57 -44.49
N ALA A 7 -1.74 -6.89 -44.07
CA ALA A 7 -0.80 -7.42 -43.11
C ALA A 7 -1.59 -7.94 -41.89
N ARG A 8 -1.39 -9.21 -41.52
CA ARG A 8 -1.95 -9.77 -40.30
C ARG A 8 -1.36 -8.98 -39.13
N GLU A 9 -2.18 -8.18 -38.44
CA GLU A 9 -1.82 -7.61 -37.16
C GLU A 9 -1.56 -8.76 -36.17
N LEU A 10 -0.34 -8.85 -35.66
CA LEU A 10 -0.02 -9.75 -34.55
C LEU A 10 -0.62 -9.15 -33.28
N VAL A 11 -1.71 -9.76 -32.80
CA VAL A 11 -2.46 -9.33 -31.60
C VAL A 11 -1.79 -9.81 -30.29
N VAL A 12 -0.71 -10.60 -30.38
CA VAL A 12 -0.06 -11.23 -29.22
C VAL A 12 1.45 -11.10 -29.33
N PHE A 13 2.08 -10.66 -28.24
CA PHE A 13 3.53 -10.63 -28.06
C PHE A 13 3.95 -11.63 -27.00
N LEU A 14 5.11 -12.26 -27.20
CA LEU A 14 5.69 -13.18 -26.21
C LEU A 14 6.39 -12.35 -25.12
N GLU A 15 5.83 -12.36 -23.92
CA GLU A 15 6.41 -11.67 -22.76
C GLU A 15 7.54 -12.48 -22.10
N GLY A 16 7.38 -13.80 -22.04
CA GLY A 16 8.36 -14.70 -21.44
C GLY A 16 8.08 -16.16 -21.81
N PHE A 17 9.09 -17.02 -21.69
CA PHE A 17 8.97 -18.45 -21.95
C PHE A 17 9.85 -19.27 -21.01
N LYS A 18 9.30 -20.36 -20.47
CA LYS A 18 10.01 -21.27 -19.55
C LYS A 18 9.76 -22.73 -19.97
N ILE A 19 10.83 -23.52 -20.04
CA ILE A 19 10.78 -24.94 -20.40
C ILE A 19 10.82 -25.77 -19.12
N PHE A 20 9.93 -26.75 -19.04
CA PHE A 20 9.94 -27.80 -18.01
C PHE A 20 10.08 -29.16 -18.70
N ASN A 21 11.08 -29.95 -18.27
CA ASN A 21 11.32 -31.29 -18.81
C ASN A 21 10.15 -32.24 -18.54
N ASP A 22 9.45 -32.03 -17.43
CA ASP A 22 8.19 -32.68 -17.10
C ASP A 22 7.18 -31.62 -16.65
N LYS A 23 6.00 -31.60 -17.30
CA LYS A 23 4.93 -30.67 -17.00
C LYS A 23 4.38 -30.86 -15.58
N SER A 24 4.42 -32.08 -15.05
CA SER A 24 3.96 -32.40 -13.69
C SER A 24 4.82 -31.72 -12.62
N LEU A 25 6.08 -31.38 -12.95
CA LEU A 25 6.96 -30.61 -12.07
C LEU A 25 6.62 -29.13 -12.05
N ALA A 26 5.89 -28.62 -13.05
CA ALA A 26 5.47 -27.22 -13.10
C ALA A 26 4.13 -26.99 -12.41
N ILE A 27 3.15 -27.83 -12.76
CA ILE A 27 1.77 -27.75 -12.28
C ILE A 27 1.17 -29.16 -12.13
N ASN A 28 0.66 -29.44 -10.94
CA ASN A 28 0.11 -30.74 -10.56
C ASN A 28 -1.12 -30.55 -9.66
N VAL A 29 -2.11 -31.42 -9.80
CA VAL A 29 -3.34 -31.36 -8.99
C VAL A 29 -3.07 -31.70 -7.51
N GLU A 30 -2.12 -32.59 -7.24
CA GLU A 30 -1.77 -33.02 -5.87
C GLU A 30 -0.82 -32.04 -5.18
N THR A 31 0.20 -31.54 -5.90
CA THR A 31 1.26 -30.71 -5.32
C THR A 31 1.14 -29.22 -5.66
N GLY A 32 0.17 -28.84 -6.49
CA GLY A 32 -0.09 -27.47 -6.87
C GLY A 32 0.89 -26.90 -7.90
N LEU A 33 1.23 -25.61 -7.76
CA LEU A 33 2.23 -24.92 -8.58
C LEU A 33 3.61 -25.04 -7.95
N SER A 34 4.61 -25.36 -8.75
CA SER A 34 6.01 -25.26 -8.32
C SER A 34 6.40 -23.80 -8.05
N GLU A 35 7.37 -23.61 -7.15
CA GLU A 35 7.97 -22.30 -6.86
C GLU A 35 8.53 -21.66 -8.14
N GLN A 36 9.30 -22.41 -8.93
CA GLN A 36 9.86 -21.91 -10.19
C GLN A 36 8.81 -21.44 -11.21
N PHE A 37 7.63 -22.09 -11.26
CA PHE A 37 6.56 -21.63 -12.15
C PHE A 37 5.76 -20.49 -11.53
N THR A 38 5.64 -20.44 -10.21
CA THR A 38 5.05 -19.33 -9.46
C THR A 38 5.86 -18.04 -9.69
N ASP A 39 7.19 -18.10 -9.49
CA ASP A 39 8.11 -16.99 -9.71
C ASP A 39 7.98 -16.43 -11.13
N PHE A 40 7.97 -17.33 -12.12
CA PHE A 40 7.81 -16.95 -13.52
C PHE A 40 6.47 -16.25 -13.79
N ILE A 41 5.38 -16.68 -13.14
CA ILE A 41 4.09 -16.01 -13.27
C ILE A 41 4.17 -14.62 -12.64
N VAL A 42 4.66 -14.49 -11.39
CA VAL A 42 4.68 -13.20 -10.68
C VAL A 42 5.66 -12.18 -11.27
N GLU A 43 6.73 -12.63 -11.94
CA GLU A 43 7.64 -11.75 -12.70
C GLU A 43 6.96 -11.08 -13.90
N HIS A 44 5.99 -11.75 -14.51
CA HIS A 44 5.32 -11.31 -15.74
C HIS A 44 3.84 -10.94 -15.55
N HIS A 45 3.33 -11.01 -14.32
CA HIS A 45 1.93 -10.78 -13.99
C HIS A 45 1.78 -9.99 -12.70
N LEU A 46 1.08 -8.85 -12.79
CA LEU A 46 0.73 -8.06 -11.61
C LEU A 46 -0.65 -8.47 -11.07
N SER A 47 -0.77 -8.46 -9.74
CA SER A 47 -2.05 -8.70 -9.07
C SER A 47 -3.17 -7.83 -9.67
N GLY A 48 -4.28 -8.49 -10.01
CA GLY A 48 -5.46 -7.84 -10.62
C GLY A 48 -5.53 -7.92 -12.15
N GLN A 49 -4.46 -8.32 -12.84
CA GLN A 49 -4.53 -8.63 -14.26
C GLN A 49 -5.27 -9.95 -14.51
N LYS A 50 -5.74 -10.20 -15.75
CA LYS A 50 -6.37 -11.46 -16.13
C LYS A 50 -5.37 -12.37 -16.84
N ILE A 51 -5.32 -13.64 -16.46
CA ILE A 51 -4.53 -14.69 -17.14
C ILE A 51 -5.49 -15.60 -17.91
N ALA A 52 -5.21 -15.82 -19.19
CA ALA A 52 -5.90 -16.85 -19.97
C ALA A 52 -5.23 -18.21 -19.72
N VAL A 53 -5.98 -19.19 -19.22
CA VAL A 53 -5.47 -20.54 -18.90
C VAL A 53 -6.18 -21.57 -19.75
N GLY A 54 -5.42 -22.45 -20.40
CA GLY A 54 -5.96 -23.43 -21.36
C GLY A 54 -6.74 -24.59 -20.73
N LYS A 55 -6.68 -24.78 -19.41
CA LYS A 55 -7.43 -25.82 -18.69
C LYS A 55 -8.04 -25.30 -17.41
N LEU A 56 -9.24 -25.77 -17.08
CA LEU A 56 -9.96 -25.37 -15.87
C LEU A 56 -9.29 -25.87 -14.58
N GLU A 57 -8.74 -27.09 -14.59
CA GLU A 57 -7.98 -27.64 -13.46
C GLU A 57 -6.77 -26.77 -13.10
N TYR A 58 -6.01 -26.33 -14.11
CA TYR A 58 -4.85 -25.46 -13.94
C TYR A 58 -5.26 -24.06 -13.50
N LYS A 59 -6.38 -23.55 -14.01
CA LYS A 59 -6.92 -22.27 -13.57
C LYS A 59 -7.12 -22.27 -12.05
N LYS A 60 -7.73 -23.30 -11.48
CA LYS A 60 -7.98 -23.38 -10.03
C LYS A 60 -6.68 -23.37 -9.23
N ILE A 61 -5.71 -24.21 -9.61
CA ILE A 61 -4.41 -24.29 -8.95
C ILE A 61 -3.66 -22.95 -9.01
N ILE A 62 -3.69 -22.29 -10.17
CA ILE A 62 -3.06 -20.98 -10.37
C ILE A 62 -3.73 -19.91 -9.53
N GLU A 63 -5.07 -19.85 -9.53
CA GLU A 63 -5.82 -18.88 -8.73
C GLU A 63 -5.56 -19.06 -7.22
N GLU A 64 -5.57 -20.30 -6.72
CA GLU A 64 -5.33 -20.58 -5.29
C GLU A 64 -3.92 -20.15 -4.85
N LYS A 65 -2.88 -20.50 -5.63
CA LYS A 65 -1.50 -20.13 -5.29
C LYS A 65 -1.29 -18.62 -5.33
N LEU A 66 -1.73 -17.95 -6.40
CA LEU A 66 -1.54 -16.51 -6.55
C LEU A 66 -2.31 -15.69 -5.51
N VAL A 67 -3.51 -16.13 -5.13
CA VAL A 67 -4.27 -15.46 -4.04
C VAL A 67 -3.49 -15.55 -2.72
N ASN A 68 -2.85 -16.68 -2.41
CA ASN A 68 -2.06 -16.82 -1.20
C ASN A 68 -0.81 -15.93 -1.21
N GLU A 69 -0.08 -15.87 -2.34
CA GLU A 69 1.08 -14.97 -2.48
C GLU A 69 0.69 -13.50 -2.36
N ASP A 70 -0.41 -13.08 -3.02
CA ASP A 70 -0.95 -11.73 -2.92
C ASP A 70 -1.27 -11.37 -1.46
N MET A 71 -1.91 -12.28 -0.72
CA MET A 71 -2.23 -12.06 0.70
C MET A 71 -0.97 -11.89 1.56
N ILE A 72 0.08 -12.66 1.31
CA ILE A 72 1.36 -12.55 2.03
C ILE A 72 1.99 -11.18 1.76
N ILE A 73 2.08 -10.77 0.49
CA ILE A 73 2.65 -9.46 0.10
C ILE A 73 1.85 -8.31 0.71
N ILE A 74 0.53 -8.40 0.67
CA ILE A 74 -0.35 -7.38 1.27
C ILE A 74 -0.15 -7.33 2.79
N ALA A 75 -0.10 -8.47 3.47
CA ALA A 75 0.12 -8.53 4.92
C ALA A 75 1.48 -7.95 5.31
N ALA A 76 2.54 -8.30 4.58
CA ALA A 76 3.87 -7.73 4.78
C ALA A 76 3.87 -6.21 4.55
N THR A 77 3.22 -5.74 3.49
CA THR A 77 3.09 -4.30 3.20
C THR A 77 2.37 -3.56 4.33
N LEU A 78 1.28 -4.13 4.86
CA LEU A 78 0.54 -3.54 5.98
C LEU A 78 1.38 -3.50 7.26
N TYR A 79 2.12 -4.57 7.54
CA TYR A 79 3.05 -4.62 8.67
C TYR A 79 4.14 -3.55 8.57
N GLU A 80 4.79 -3.43 7.41
CA GLU A 80 5.82 -2.41 7.17
C GLU A 80 5.27 -0.99 7.25
N CYS A 81 4.02 -0.78 6.80
CA CYS A 81 3.35 0.52 6.98
C CYS A 81 3.17 0.86 8.46
N ASP A 82 2.66 -0.08 9.27
CA ASP A 82 2.45 0.15 10.70
C ASP A 82 3.80 0.33 11.43
N TYR A 83 4.80 -0.46 11.08
CA TYR A 83 6.16 -0.34 11.61
C TYR A 83 6.78 1.04 11.30
N SER A 84 6.68 1.49 10.05
CA SER A 84 7.27 2.76 9.59
C SER A 84 6.69 3.95 10.35
N VAL A 85 5.37 3.97 10.59
CA VAL A 85 4.73 5.03 11.39
C VAL A 85 5.16 4.92 12.87
N ASN A 86 5.15 3.71 13.43
CA ASN A 86 5.46 3.48 14.85
C ASN A 86 6.92 3.79 15.21
N ARG A 87 7.86 3.70 14.27
CA ARG A 87 9.25 4.10 14.48
C ARG A 87 9.39 5.56 14.92
N PHE A 88 8.45 6.43 14.55
CA PHE A 88 8.45 7.84 14.91
C PHE A 88 7.68 8.16 16.19
N ALA A 89 7.06 7.17 16.84
CA ALA A 89 6.19 7.39 17.99
C ALA A 89 6.87 8.19 19.10
N GLU A 90 8.12 7.85 19.46
CA GLU A 90 8.83 8.56 20.53
C GLU A 90 9.05 10.04 20.21
N TYR A 91 9.46 10.36 18.98
CA TYR A 91 9.66 11.75 18.56
C TYR A 91 8.34 12.53 18.58
N LEU A 92 7.28 11.94 18.04
CA LEU A 92 5.97 12.56 17.98
C LEU A 92 5.37 12.77 19.38
N HIS A 93 5.51 11.81 20.30
CA HIS A 93 5.08 11.96 21.68
C HIS A 93 5.92 12.95 22.50
N ARG A 94 7.17 13.23 22.11
CA ARG A 94 7.92 14.35 22.68
C ARG A 94 7.36 15.69 22.18
N GLY A 95 7.06 15.79 20.88
CA GLY A 95 6.37 16.95 20.30
C GLY A 95 5.00 17.21 20.95
N ASP A 96 4.24 16.15 21.22
CA ASP A 96 2.96 16.19 21.95
C ASP A 96 3.07 16.89 23.32
N LYS A 97 4.10 16.54 24.10
CA LYS A 97 4.36 17.23 25.38
C LYS A 97 4.61 18.72 25.19
N HIS A 98 5.25 19.11 24.10
CA HIS A 98 5.45 20.52 23.77
C HIS A 98 4.13 21.20 23.41
N LEU A 99 3.25 20.56 22.62
CA LEU A 99 1.92 21.07 22.28
C LEU A 99 1.12 21.45 23.54
N GLN A 100 1.09 20.56 24.52
CA GLN A 100 0.39 20.80 25.78
C GLN A 100 1.05 21.91 26.61
N SER A 101 2.39 21.94 26.69
CA SER A 101 3.12 22.91 27.52
C SER A 101 3.16 24.33 26.95
N VAL A 102 3.18 24.47 25.62
CA VAL A 102 3.37 25.75 24.92
C VAL A 102 2.04 26.33 24.46
N SER A 103 1.17 25.49 23.89
CA SER A 103 -0.10 25.91 23.28
C SER A 103 -1.34 25.46 24.07
N GLY A 104 -1.17 24.69 25.14
CA GLY A 104 -2.30 24.20 25.94
C GLY A 104 -3.21 23.20 25.21
N ILE A 105 -2.75 22.65 24.07
CA ILE A 105 -3.53 21.73 23.25
C ILE A 105 -3.43 20.33 23.86
N SER A 106 -4.58 19.75 24.17
CA SER A 106 -4.69 18.32 24.50
C SER A 106 -4.78 17.50 23.22
N SER A 107 -3.91 16.50 23.12
CA SER A 107 -3.80 15.58 21.97
C SER A 107 -3.87 14.11 22.41
N GLU A 108 -4.51 13.83 23.55
CA GLU A 108 -4.69 12.46 24.08
C GLU A 108 -5.40 11.51 23.09
N ASP A 109 -6.28 12.03 22.22
CA ASP A 109 -7.03 11.27 21.22
C ASP A 109 -6.35 11.23 19.85
N TRP A 110 -5.15 11.79 19.69
CA TRP A 110 -4.52 11.94 18.39
C TRP A 110 -3.73 10.71 18.00
N ASP A 111 -3.88 10.32 16.73
CA ASP A 111 -2.95 9.38 16.12
C ASP A 111 -1.62 10.06 15.77
N LEU A 112 -0.61 9.24 15.51
CA LEU A 112 0.73 9.70 15.11
C LEU A 112 0.69 10.54 13.83
N GLN A 113 -0.30 10.33 12.96
CA GLN A 113 -0.45 11.08 11.73
C GLN A 113 -0.84 12.54 11.98
N ARG A 114 -1.81 12.73 12.88
CA ARG A 114 -2.30 14.03 13.31
C ARG A 114 -1.24 14.80 14.08
N LEU A 115 -0.49 14.12 14.96
CA LEU A 115 0.68 14.70 15.62
C LEU A 115 1.71 15.19 14.60
N ALA A 116 2.08 14.35 13.62
CA ALA A 116 3.04 14.74 12.60
C ALA A 116 2.57 15.95 11.78
N ALA A 117 1.29 16.03 11.43
CA ALA A 117 0.70 17.15 10.71
C ALA A 117 0.80 18.46 11.52
N ALA A 118 0.51 18.43 12.82
CA ALA A 118 0.62 19.61 13.68
C ALA A 118 2.06 20.08 13.86
N LEU A 119 2.99 19.15 14.11
CA LEU A 119 4.41 19.50 14.25
C LEU A 119 4.99 20.05 12.93
N LYS A 120 4.56 19.51 11.78
CA LYS A 120 4.91 20.06 10.46
C LYS A 120 4.36 21.47 10.29
N LEU A 121 3.11 21.73 10.68
CA LEU A 121 2.51 23.06 10.59
C LEU A 121 3.24 24.09 11.45
N ILE A 122 3.60 23.73 12.69
CA ILE A 122 4.42 24.60 13.55
C ILE A 122 5.75 24.94 12.87
N CYS A 123 6.41 23.96 12.27
CA CYS A 123 7.73 24.16 11.65
C CYS A 123 7.66 24.97 10.34
N TYR A 124 6.55 24.84 9.60
CA TYR A 124 6.32 25.43 8.29
C TYR A 124 4.89 26.00 8.19
N PRO A 125 4.58 27.11 8.90
CA PRO A 125 3.22 27.63 9.05
C PRO A 125 2.61 28.14 7.74
N GLU A 126 3.44 28.57 6.79
CA GLU A 126 3.01 29.05 5.47
C GLU A 126 2.62 27.92 4.50
N GLU A 127 3.06 26.69 4.78
CA GLU A 127 2.79 25.56 3.91
C GLU A 127 1.49 24.86 4.28
N LYS A 128 0.64 24.62 3.28
CA LYS A 128 -0.58 23.83 3.47
C LYS A 128 -0.27 22.43 4.00
N ILE A 129 -1.17 21.92 4.83
CA ILE A 129 -1.21 20.49 5.20
C ILE A 129 -1.99 19.79 4.09
N GLU A 130 -1.39 18.78 3.47
CA GLU A 130 -2.10 17.92 2.53
C GLU A 130 -3.07 17.03 3.32
N THR A 131 -4.32 17.47 3.39
CA THR A 131 -5.43 16.70 3.97
C THR A 131 -5.98 15.77 2.89
N GLY A 132 -5.32 14.63 2.68
CA GLY A 132 -5.80 13.61 1.75
C GLY A 132 -7.17 13.07 2.18
N VAL A 133 -8.24 13.50 1.47
CA VAL A 133 -9.64 13.00 1.41
C VAL A 133 -10.42 12.83 2.74
N SER A 134 -9.79 12.81 3.91
CA SER A 134 -10.49 12.92 5.19
C SER A 134 -10.63 14.39 5.57
N ASN A 135 -11.74 14.75 6.23
CA ASN A 135 -11.93 15.97 7.02
C ASN A 135 -10.60 16.47 7.60
N GLU A 136 -10.40 17.78 7.53
CA GLU A 136 -9.18 18.49 7.94
C GLU A 136 -8.53 17.81 9.16
N MET A 137 -7.29 17.32 8.99
CA MET A 137 -6.57 16.58 10.06
C MET A 137 -6.46 17.41 11.35
N LEU A 138 -6.53 18.74 11.23
CA LEU A 138 -6.60 19.70 12.31
C LEU A 138 -7.77 20.64 12.02
N SER A 139 -8.53 21.06 13.03
CA SER A 139 -9.54 22.09 12.80
C SER A 139 -8.89 23.43 12.49
N GLU A 140 -9.60 24.30 11.78
CA GLU A 140 -9.12 25.65 11.45
C GLU A 140 -8.65 26.44 12.68
N GLU A 141 -9.40 26.40 13.77
CA GLU A 141 -9.07 27.12 15.02
C GLU A 141 -7.78 26.59 15.66
N MET A 142 -7.58 25.28 15.60
CA MET A 142 -6.38 24.64 16.09
C MET A 142 -5.17 24.98 15.22
N ALA A 143 -5.34 24.96 13.90
CA ALA A 143 -4.30 25.36 12.97
C ALA A 143 -3.89 26.82 13.18
N LYS A 144 -4.86 27.75 13.34
CA LYS A 144 -4.58 29.16 13.67
C LYS A 144 -3.78 29.29 14.97
N THR A 145 -4.16 28.55 16.01
CA THR A 145 -3.44 28.55 17.30
C THR A 145 -2.00 28.08 17.13
N LEU A 146 -1.78 26.95 16.44
CA LEU A 146 -0.45 26.38 16.19
C LEU A 146 0.43 27.34 15.37
N VAL A 147 -0.15 28.01 14.36
CA VAL A 147 0.55 29.01 13.54
C VAL A 147 0.93 30.24 14.37
N ALA A 148 0.00 30.75 15.19
CA ALA A 148 0.28 31.89 16.06
C ALA A 148 1.39 31.60 17.08
N ASP A 149 1.41 30.38 17.61
CA ASP A 149 2.40 29.93 18.59
C ASP A 149 3.69 29.40 17.96
N ALA A 150 3.80 29.29 16.64
CA ALA A 150 4.90 28.62 15.96
C ALA A 150 6.29 29.09 16.41
N HIS A 151 6.44 30.41 16.61
CA HIS A 151 7.68 31.03 17.08
C HIS A 151 8.15 30.52 18.46
N LYS A 152 7.24 30.04 19.31
CA LYS A 152 7.55 29.52 20.64
C LYS A 152 8.20 28.13 20.61
N TYR A 153 8.27 27.49 19.45
CA TYR A 153 8.82 26.13 19.26
C TYR A 153 10.21 26.11 18.61
N GLU A 154 10.83 27.27 18.35
CA GLU A 154 12.06 27.39 17.54
C GLU A 154 13.21 26.50 18.04
N ASP A 155 13.38 26.36 19.36
CA ASP A 155 14.40 25.52 19.99
C ASP A 155 13.88 24.14 20.46
N LEU A 156 12.60 23.86 20.27
CA LEU A 156 11.95 22.64 20.77
C LEU A 156 11.79 21.58 19.68
N LEU A 157 11.71 22.00 18.41
CA LEU A 157 11.44 21.11 17.28
C LEU A 157 12.51 21.26 16.20
N HIS A 158 12.99 20.14 15.68
CA HIS A 158 13.85 20.15 14.51
C HIS A 158 13.01 20.19 13.23
N LYS A 159 12.97 21.35 12.57
CA LYS A 159 12.10 21.60 11.39
C LYS A 159 12.23 20.54 10.31
N GLY A 160 13.46 20.22 9.89
CA GLY A 160 13.70 19.22 8.85
C GLY A 160 13.15 17.83 9.20
N THR A 161 13.34 17.40 10.45
CA THR A 161 12.84 16.10 10.93
C THR A 161 11.33 16.05 10.95
N CYS A 162 10.66 17.11 11.40
CA CYS A 162 9.19 17.18 11.38
C CYS A 162 8.63 17.06 9.94
N LEU A 163 9.29 17.69 8.97
CA LEU A 163 8.88 17.64 7.56
C LEU A 163 9.08 16.24 6.96
N ASP A 164 10.24 15.63 7.20
CA ASP A 164 10.55 14.30 6.67
C ASP A 164 9.60 13.23 7.24
N ILE A 165 9.36 13.26 8.56
CA ILE A 165 8.41 12.36 9.23
C ILE A 165 7.01 12.52 8.64
N TYR A 166 6.54 13.76 8.48
CA TYR A 166 5.21 14.03 7.92
C TYR A 166 5.08 13.47 6.49
N ARG A 167 6.07 13.70 5.63
CA ARG A 167 6.07 13.19 4.25
C ARG A 167 6.10 11.67 4.20
N GLU A 168 6.92 11.03 5.02
CA GLU A 168 6.99 9.57 5.08
C GLU A 168 5.66 8.97 5.54
N ILE A 169 5.05 9.54 6.58
CA ILE A 169 3.74 9.13 7.07
C ILE A 169 2.65 9.28 6.00
N LEU A 170 2.64 10.37 5.22
CA LEU A 170 1.69 10.54 4.12
C LEU A 170 1.88 9.47 3.03
N TRP A 171 3.13 9.21 2.66
CA TRP A 171 3.45 8.19 1.66
C TRP A 171 3.02 6.78 2.14
N VAL A 172 3.33 6.45 3.39
CA VAL A 172 2.92 5.20 4.05
C VAL A 172 1.40 5.08 4.12
N ARG A 173 0.67 6.15 4.48
CA ARG A 173 -0.81 6.15 4.49
C ARG A 173 -1.36 5.83 3.11
N ALA A 174 -0.80 6.42 2.05
CA ALA A 174 -1.23 6.14 0.69
C ALA A 174 -0.96 4.68 0.29
N ALA A 175 0.21 4.13 0.68
CA ALA A 175 0.54 2.72 0.46
C ALA A 175 -0.40 1.78 1.22
N LYS A 176 -0.64 2.05 2.52
CA LYS A 176 -1.58 1.30 3.36
C LYS A 176 -2.99 1.29 2.79
N SER A 177 -3.49 2.44 2.31
CA SER A 177 -4.83 2.53 1.69
C SER A 177 -4.96 1.66 0.44
N ARG A 178 -3.93 1.66 -0.44
CA ARG A 178 -3.89 0.78 -1.61
C ARG A 178 -3.85 -0.69 -1.19
N ALA A 179 -3.02 -1.05 -0.22
CA ALA A 179 -2.89 -2.40 0.28
C ALA A 179 -4.21 -2.91 0.89
N LEU A 180 -4.92 -2.09 1.68
CA LEU A 180 -6.23 -2.44 2.23
C LEU A 180 -7.28 -2.69 1.14
N THR A 181 -7.30 -1.87 0.08
CA THR A 181 -8.21 -2.07 -1.05
C THR A 181 -7.91 -3.40 -1.78
N LEU A 182 -6.63 -3.73 -1.95
CA LEU A 182 -6.20 -5.01 -2.52
C LEU A 182 -6.56 -6.19 -1.61
N LEU A 183 -6.43 -6.02 -0.29
CA LEU A 183 -6.83 -7.04 0.70
C LEU A 183 -8.31 -7.36 0.58
N GLU A 184 -9.16 -6.34 0.56
CA GLU A 184 -10.61 -6.50 0.43
C GLU A 184 -11.00 -7.20 -0.87
N SER A 185 -10.35 -6.85 -1.99
CA SER A 185 -10.54 -7.52 -3.27
C SER A 185 -10.14 -9.00 -3.22
N SER A 186 -8.99 -9.30 -2.61
CA SER A 186 -8.47 -10.66 -2.47
C SER A 186 -9.35 -11.52 -1.56
N ILE A 187 -9.86 -10.96 -0.45
CA ILE A 187 -10.83 -11.64 0.44
C ILE A 187 -12.12 -11.97 -0.33
N LYS A 188 -12.63 -11.05 -1.17
CA LYS A 188 -13.83 -11.31 -1.99
C LYS A 188 -13.60 -12.46 -2.97
N LYS A 189 -12.44 -12.51 -3.64
CA LYS A 189 -12.07 -13.60 -4.55
C LYS A 189 -11.96 -14.94 -3.81
N ALA A 190 -11.26 -14.97 -2.68
CA ALA A 190 -11.09 -16.17 -1.87
C ALA A 190 -12.44 -16.74 -1.40
N LYS A 191 -13.36 -15.88 -0.93
CA LYS A 191 -14.72 -16.30 -0.56
C LYS A 191 -15.51 -16.87 -1.73
N GLY A 192 -15.38 -16.28 -2.92
CA GLY A 192 -16.00 -16.79 -4.14
C GLY A 192 -15.49 -18.18 -4.53
N ALA A 193 -14.17 -18.42 -4.40
CA ALA A 193 -13.57 -19.72 -4.66
C ALA A 193 -14.05 -20.81 -3.68
N CYS A 194 -14.13 -20.50 -2.37
CA CYS A 194 -14.65 -21.43 -1.37
C CYS A 194 -16.12 -21.81 -1.59
N ALA A 195 -16.95 -20.88 -2.09
CA ALA A 195 -18.36 -21.17 -2.37
C ALA A 195 -18.55 -22.13 -3.56
N ILE A 196 -17.63 -22.14 -4.53
CA ILE A 196 -17.67 -23.05 -5.69
C ILE A 196 -17.19 -24.46 -5.30
N HIS A 197 -16.42 -24.60 -4.21
CA HIS A 197 -15.86 -25.89 -3.80
C HIS A 197 -16.80 -26.74 -2.93
N ASN A 198 -17.88 -26.15 -2.39
CA ASN A 198 -18.87 -26.78 -1.51
C ASN A 198 -20.24 -27.02 -2.19
N GLY A 199 -20.31 -26.95 -3.52
CA GLY A 199 -21.54 -27.13 -4.31
C GLY A 199 -21.47 -28.32 -5.25
#